data_AF-A0A352RJQ3-F1
#
_entry.id   AF-A0A352RJQ3-F1
#
_cell.length_a   1.000
_cell.length_b   1.000
_cell.length_c   1.000
_cell.angle_alpha   90.00
_cell.angle_beta   90.00
_cell.angle_gamma   90.00
#
_symmetry.space_group_name_H-M   'P 1'
#
loop_
_entity.id
_entity.type
_entity.pdbx_description
1 polymer ?
#
loop_
_entity_poly.entity_id
_entity_poly.type
_entity_poly.pdbx_seq_one_letter_code
_entity_poly.pdbx_strand_id
1 'polypeptide(L)'
;MPGLLPEIDPDGLLEYSVVYTDRSLNHMSQAFQEVMRDISSTLKKVYNAQAVVVVPGSGTFGMEAVARQFASGKKCLVVRNGWFSFRWTQIFEKGNIPAQSSVFKAQRTHDGPQAPFAPAPIEEVVAAIKSKKPDVVFAPHVETSSGMLLPDDYLRKLADAVHAVGGLFVLDCIASGTIWVDMQVSGVDVLISAPQKGWSAS
;
A
#
# COMPACT_ATOMS: atom_id res chain seq x y z
N MET A 1 -41.86 -11.43 11.42
CA MET A 1 -41.71 -12.08 10.11
C MET A 1 -40.33 -12.71 10.09
N PRO A 2 -40.18 -14.02 9.80
CA PRO A 2 -38.85 -14.57 9.52
C PRO A 2 -38.26 -13.80 8.33
N GLY A 3 -36.95 -13.52 8.35
CA GLY A 3 -36.26 -12.85 7.26
C GLY A 3 -36.54 -13.54 5.93
N LEU A 4 -36.65 -12.77 4.84
CA LEU A 4 -36.95 -13.31 3.51
C LEU A 4 -35.80 -14.20 3.00
N LEU A 5 -34.57 -13.96 3.46
CA LEU A 5 -33.40 -14.81 3.22
C LEU A 5 -32.70 -15.18 4.54
N PRO A 6 -32.86 -16.43 5.03
CA PRO A 6 -32.26 -16.86 6.31
C PRO A 6 -30.78 -17.22 6.21
N GLU A 7 -30.18 -17.25 5.02
CA GLU A 7 -28.84 -17.81 4.80
C GLU A 7 -27.69 -16.85 5.12
N ILE A 8 -27.95 -15.53 5.17
CA ILE A 8 -26.90 -14.51 5.28
C ILE A 8 -26.36 -14.37 6.71
N ASP A 9 -27.24 -14.41 7.72
CA ASP A 9 -26.89 -14.36 9.14
C ASP A 9 -27.87 -15.28 9.91
N PRO A 10 -27.72 -16.62 9.79
CA PRO A 10 -28.74 -17.58 10.22
C PRO A 10 -29.00 -17.59 11.73
N ASP A 11 -27.99 -17.24 12.52
CA ASP A 11 -28.07 -17.11 13.98
C ASP A 11 -28.16 -15.64 14.43
N GLY A 12 -28.39 -14.73 13.47
CA GLY A 12 -28.43 -13.28 13.65
C GLY A 12 -29.75 -12.74 14.18
N LEU A 13 -29.79 -11.42 14.35
CA LEU A 13 -31.01 -10.68 14.68
C LEU A 13 -31.84 -10.39 13.43
N LEU A 14 -33.13 -10.09 13.60
CA LEU A 14 -33.94 -9.56 12.50
C LEU A 14 -33.39 -8.21 12.03
N GLU A 15 -33.22 -8.07 10.71
CA GLU A 15 -32.65 -6.87 10.11
C GLU A 15 -33.69 -5.74 10.03
N TYR A 16 -33.62 -4.82 10.99
CA TYR A 16 -34.40 -3.57 11.05
C TYR A 16 -33.51 -2.32 11.11
N SER A 17 -32.20 -2.46 10.85
CA SER A 17 -31.32 -1.31 10.80
C SER A 17 -31.62 -0.45 9.56
N VAL A 18 -31.13 0.79 9.61
CA VAL A 18 -31.25 1.75 8.49
C VAL A 18 -30.15 1.59 7.44
N VAL A 19 -29.22 0.65 7.63
CA VAL A 19 -27.99 0.53 6.83
C VAL A 19 -27.93 -0.73 5.96
N TYR A 20 -28.72 -1.77 6.29
CA TYR A 20 -28.77 -3.02 5.50
C TYR A 20 -30.21 -3.55 5.36
N THR A 21 -30.34 -4.52 4.48
CA THR A 21 -31.48 -5.44 4.41
C THR A 21 -30.98 -6.86 4.64
N ASP A 22 -31.88 -7.84 4.74
CA ASP A 22 -31.54 -9.26 4.90
C ASP A 22 -30.78 -9.90 3.73
N ARG A 23 -30.37 -9.10 2.73
CA ARG A 23 -29.56 -9.48 1.56
C ARG A 23 -28.06 -9.29 1.78
N SER A 24 -27.65 -8.68 2.89
CA SER A 24 -26.25 -8.36 3.15
C SER A 24 -25.93 -8.58 4.61
N LEU A 25 -24.71 -9.04 4.88
CA LEU A 25 -24.26 -9.23 6.24
C LEU A 25 -24.10 -7.87 6.92
N ASN A 26 -24.81 -7.66 8.02
CA ASN A 26 -24.76 -6.41 8.77
C ASN A 26 -23.40 -6.25 9.44
N HIS A 27 -22.73 -5.10 9.27
CA HIS A 27 -21.41 -4.87 9.88
C HIS A 27 -21.43 -4.86 11.42
N MET A 28 -22.61 -4.73 12.04
CA MET A 28 -22.80 -4.79 13.48
C MET A 28 -22.98 -6.24 13.99
N SER A 29 -23.22 -7.22 13.11
CA SER A 29 -23.46 -8.61 13.51
C SER A 29 -22.21 -9.28 14.10
N GLN A 30 -22.41 -10.30 14.93
CA GLN A 30 -21.28 -11.07 15.48
C GLN A 30 -20.45 -11.75 14.38
N ALA A 31 -21.12 -12.23 13.33
CA ALA A 31 -20.46 -12.85 12.18
C ALA A 31 -19.53 -11.86 11.45
N PHE A 32 -19.97 -10.62 11.15
CA PHE A 32 -19.10 -9.65 10.50
C PHE A 32 -17.95 -9.18 11.41
N GLN A 33 -18.22 -9.03 12.71
CA GLN A 33 -17.17 -8.71 13.66
C GLN A 33 -16.06 -9.77 13.69
N GLU A 34 -16.41 -11.06 13.59
CA GLU A 34 -15.43 -12.13 13.49
C GLU A 34 -14.63 -12.05 12.18
N VAL A 35 -15.30 -11.85 11.04
CA VAL A 35 -14.63 -11.65 9.74
C VAL A 35 -13.59 -10.52 9.82
N MET A 36 -13.92 -9.39 10.45
CA MET A 36 -12.98 -8.27 10.59
C MET A 36 -11.82 -8.58 11.54
N ARG A 37 -12.04 -9.35 12.61
CA ARG A 37 -10.98 -9.84 13.50
C ARG A 37 -10.05 -10.81 12.77
N ASP A 38 -10.59 -11.70 11.96
CA ASP A 38 -9.82 -12.67 11.16
C ASP A 38 -8.98 -12.00 10.08
N ILE A 39 -9.54 -11.01 9.37
CA ILE A 39 -8.78 -10.18 8.44
C ILE A 39 -7.62 -9.48 9.18
N SER A 40 -7.91 -8.88 10.35
CA SER A 40 -6.90 -8.19 11.15
C SER A 40 -5.79 -9.12 11.62
N SER A 41 -6.12 -10.30 12.16
CA SER A 41 -5.16 -11.26 12.68
C SER A 41 -4.30 -11.88 11.56
N THR A 42 -4.94 -12.26 10.44
CA THR A 42 -4.28 -12.85 9.28
C THR A 42 -3.30 -11.89 8.65
N LEU A 43 -3.72 -10.65 8.34
CA LEU A 43 -2.87 -9.68 7.66
C LEU A 43 -1.72 -9.20 8.55
N LYS A 44 -1.93 -9.03 9.86
CA LYS A 44 -0.83 -8.73 10.79
C LYS A 44 0.21 -9.85 10.81
N LYS A 45 -0.24 -11.10 10.86
CA LYS A 45 0.66 -12.26 10.86
C LYS A 45 1.47 -12.37 9.57
N VAL A 46 0.82 -12.20 8.42
CA VAL A 46 1.44 -12.38 7.10
C VAL A 46 2.49 -11.30 6.81
N TYR A 47 2.20 -10.04 7.17
CA TYR A 47 3.10 -8.91 6.92
C TYR A 47 3.96 -8.51 8.12
N ASN A 48 3.85 -9.22 9.25
CA ASN A 48 4.47 -8.85 10.52
C ASN A 48 4.14 -7.39 10.93
N ALA A 49 2.88 -7.01 10.75
CA ALA A 49 2.38 -5.66 10.97
C ALA A 49 1.82 -5.49 12.39
N GLN A 50 1.95 -4.29 12.96
CA GLN A 50 1.36 -3.97 14.27
C GLN A 50 -0.15 -3.71 14.18
N ALA A 51 -0.62 -3.17 13.05
CA ALA A 51 -2.00 -2.80 12.83
C ALA A 51 -2.41 -3.04 11.38
N VAL A 52 -3.73 -3.17 11.16
CA VAL A 52 -4.35 -3.37 9.85
C VAL A 52 -5.54 -2.44 9.76
N VAL A 53 -5.69 -1.78 8.62
CA VAL A 53 -6.82 -0.91 8.29
C VAL A 53 -7.38 -1.34 6.95
N VAL A 54 -8.70 -1.53 6.89
CA VAL A 54 -9.43 -1.78 5.64
C VAL A 54 -10.04 -0.46 5.17
N VAL A 55 -9.67 -0.02 3.97
CA VAL A 55 -10.21 1.19 3.34
C VAL A 55 -11.19 0.75 2.24
N PRO A 56 -12.50 0.96 2.40
CA PRO A 56 -13.47 0.64 1.35
C PRO A 56 -13.15 1.36 0.04
N GLY A 57 -13.10 0.62 -1.07
CA GLY A 57 -12.70 1.13 -2.38
C GLY A 57 -11.81 0.14 -3.11
N SER A 58 -10.60 0.56 -3.47
CA SER A 58 -9.59 -0.30 -4.11
C SER A 58 -8.19 0.01 -3.59
N GLY A 59 -7.17 -0.72 -4.04
CA GLY A 59 -5.78 -0.44 -3.66
C GLY A 59 -5.36 1.04 -3.90
N THR A 60 -5.88 1.68 -4.95
CA THR A 60 -5.63 3.12 -5.20
C THR A 60 -6.22 4.03 -4.10
N PHE A 61 -7.35 3.64 -3.51
CA PHE A 61 -7.94 4.38 -2.38
C PHE A 61 -7.06 4.24 -1.14
N GLY A 62 -6.47 3.06 -0.94
CA GLY A 62 -5.43 2.86 0.08
C GLY A 62 -4.22 3.77 -0.14
N MET A 63 -3.73 3.89 -1.39
CA MET A 63 -2.65 4.83 -1.73
C MET A 63 -3.03 6.27 -1.38
N GLU A 64 -4.21 6.73 -1.80
CA GLU A 64 -4.65 8.11 -1.55
C GLU A 64 -4.91 8.39 -0.06
N ALA A 65 -5.46 7.44 0.69
CA ALA A 65 -5.63 7.55 2.13
C ALA A 65 -4.28 7.76 2.84
N VAL A 66 -3.27 6.95 2.49
CA VAL A 66 -1.91 7.07 3.04
C VAL A 66 -1.28 8.41 2.65
N ALA A 67 -1.40 8.83 1.39
CA ALA A 67 -0.90 10.14 0.94
C ALA A 67 -1.54 11.28 1.72
N ARG A 68 -2.87 11.31 1.85
CA ARG A 68 -3.58 12.38 2.57
C ARG A 68 -3.22 12.41 4.06
N GLN A 69 -3.02 11.26 4.68
CA GLN A 69 -2.67 11.17 6.10
C GLN A 69 -1.23 11.59 6.38
N PHE A 70 -0.26 11.13 5.58
CA PHE A 70 1.16 11.25 5.92
C PHE A 70 1.94 12.25 5.06
N ALA A 71 1.48 12.54 3.84
CA ALA A 71 2.20 13.44 2.91
C ALA A 71 1.68 14.88 2.87
N SER A 72 0.52 15.18 3.49
CA SER A 72 -0.07 16.52 3.45
C SER A 72 0.87 17.59 4.03
N GLY A 73 1.27 18.56 3.21
CA GLY A 73 2.22 19.61 3.56
C GLY A 73 3.66 19.13 3.82
N LYS A 74 4.00 17.90 3.42
CA LYS A 74 5.31 17.28 3.67
C LYS A 74 6.23 17.26 2.45
N LYS A 75 7.52 16.99 2.68
CA LYS A 75 8.49 16.66 1.64
C LYS A 75 8.46 15.18 1.35
N CYS A 76 8.22 14.82 0.09
CA CYS A 76 8.10 13.44 -0.34
C CYS A 76 9.20 13.06 -1.35
N LEU A 77 9.56 11.78 -1.36
CA LEU A 77 10.38 11.18 -2.41
C LEU A 77 9.66 9.95 -2.96
N VAL A 78 9.62 9.82 -4.29
CA VAL A 78 8.98 8.69 -4.97
C VAL A 78 10.01 7.94 -5.82
N VAL A 79 10.19 6.64 -5.56
CA VAL A 79 10.84 5.72 -6.48
C VAL A 79 9.82 5.31 -7.55
N ARG A 80 10.04 5.76 -8.79
CA ARG A 80 9.10 5.59 -9.90
C ARG A 80 9.63 4.60 -10.92
N ASN A 81 9.13 3.37 -10.84
CA ASN A 81 9.49 2.29 -11.74
C ASN A 81 8.54 2.13 -12.94
N GLY A 82 7.41 2.86 -12.95
CA GLY A 82 6.40 2.74 -13.99
C GLY A 82 5.11 3.51 -13.70
N TRP A 83 3.99 3.02 -14.23
CA TRP A 83 2.69 3.69 -14.21
C TRP A 83 2.03 3.71 -12.83
N PHE A 84 2.17 2.62 -12.05
CA PHE A 84 1.51 2.54 -10.75
C PHE A 84 2.28 3.31 -9.68
N SER A 85 3.60 3.37 -9.76
CA SER A 85 4.41 4.30 -8.96
C SER A 85 4.33 5.75 -9.45
N PHE A 86 4.03 6.00 -10.73
CA PHE A 86 3.63 7.33 -11.20
C PHE A 86 2.32 7.81 -10.56
N ARG A 87 1.43 6.89 -10.16
CA ARG A 87 0.16 7.22 -9.51
C ARG A 87 0.32 8.04 -8.23
N TRP A 88 1.41 7.85 -7.48
CA TRP A 88 1.71 8.71 -6.32
C TRP A 88 1.74 10.19 -6.70
N THR A 89 2.46 10.53 -7.77
CA THR A 89 2.49 11.92 -8.24
C THR A 89 1.17 12.38 -8.85
N GLN A 90 0.39 11.50 -9.49
CA GLN A 90 -0.97 11.86 -9.92
C GLN A 90 -1.87 12.22 -8.74
N ILE A 91 -1.81 11.44 -7.65
CA ILE A 91 -2.52 11.70 -6.39
C ILE A 91 -2.04 13.02 -5.78
N PHE A 92 -0.72 13.24 -5.71
CA PHE A 92 -0.14 14.46 -5.15
C PHE A 92 -0.57 15.71 -5.91
N GLU A 93 -0.50 15.69 -7.24
CA GLU A 93 -0.83 16.80 -8.12
C GLU A 93 -2.34 17.10 -8.11
N LYS A 94 -3.18 16.06 -8.14
CA LYS A 94 -4.64 16.25 -8.10
C LYS A 94 -5.15 16.71 -6.75
N GLY A 95 -4.52 16.27 -5.66
CA GLY A 95 -4.93 16.63 -4.31
C GLY A 95 -4.21 17.84 -3.73
N ASN A 96 -3.20 18.41 -4.41
CA ASN A 96 -2.25 19.39 -3.86
C ASN A 96 -1.75 18.98 -2.45
N ILE A 97 -1.25 17.73 -2.36
CA ILE A 97 -0.99 17.08 -1.07
C ILE A 97 0.38 17.49 -0.47
N PRO A 98 1.53 17.12 -1.07
CA PRO A 98 2.83 17.46 -0.48
C PRO A 98 3.21 18.92 -0.72
N ALA A 99 4.00 19.48 0.20
CA ALA A 99 4.65 20.78 -0.02
C ALA A 99 5.74 20.68 -1.10
N GLN A 100 6.39 19.52 -1.21
CA GLN A 100 7.40 19.24 -2.23
C GLN A 100 7.46 17.73 -2.52
N SER A 101 7.66 17.33 -3.77
CA SER A 101 7.96 15.95 -4.12
C SER A 101 9.18 15.85 -5.05
N SER A 102 10.06 14.89 -4.80
CA SER A 102 11.13 14.52 -5.72
C SER A 102 10.93 13.10 -6.25
N VAL A 103 11.35 12.85 -7.50
CA VAL A 103 11.06 11.59 -8.20
C VAL A 103 12.36 10.99 -8.72
N PHE A 104 12.60 9.74 -8.39
CA PHE A 104 13.72 8.94 -8.87
C PHE A 104 13.19 7.87 -9.80
N LYS A 105 13.40 8.06 -11.10
CA LYS A 105 12.83 7.20 -12.14
C LYS A 105 13.73 5.99 -12.39
N ALA A 106 13.11 4.86 -12.73
CA ALA A 106 13.81 3.75 -13.35
C ALA A 106 14.59 4.22 -14.59
N GLN A 107 15.74 3.61 -14.82
CA GLN A 107 16.69 3.98 -15.87
C GLN A 107 16.97 2.76 -16.75
N ARG A 108 17.29 2.98 -18.02
CA ARG A 108 17.74 1.91 -18.91
C ARG A 108 19.12 1.45 -18.47
N THR A 109 19.36 0.15 -18.47
CA THR A 109 20.65 -0.41 -18.00
C THR A 109 21.81 -0.11 -18.96
N HIS A 110 21.52 0.20 -20.22
CA HIS A 110 22.48 0.58 -21.25
C HIS A 110 21.79 1.31 -22.42
N ASP A 111 22.59 1.86 -23.32
CA ASP A 111 22.12 2.44 -24.57
C ASP A 111 21.71 1.36 -25.58
N GLY A 112 20.56 1.52 -26.23
CA GLY A 112 19.97 0.55 -27.13
C GLY A 112 18.43 0.52 -27.09
N PRO A 113 17.75 0.33 -28.23
CA PRO A 113 16.29 0.43 -28.33
C PRO A 113 15.52 -0.60 -27.49
N GLN A 114 16.17 -1.69 -27.07
CA GLN A 114 15.57 -2.80 -26.31
C GLN A 114 16.23 -2.98 -24.93
N ALA A 115 17.01 -2.01 -24.46
CA ALA A 115 17.67 -2.13 -23.16
C ALA A 115 16.61 -2.18 -22.04
N PRO A 116 16.70 -3.16 -21.11
CA PRO A 116 15.75 -3.26 -20.01
C PRO A 116 15.91 -2.08 -19.05
N PHE A 117 14.87 -1.84 -18.27
CA PHE A 117 14.91 -0.86 -17.19
C PHE A 117 15.30 -1.52 -15.87
N ALA A 118 15.99 -0.78 -15.02
CA ALA A 118 16.24 -1.08 -13.62
C ALA A 118 15.75 0.08 -12.74
N PRO A 119 15.47 -0.14 -11.44
CA PRO A 119 15.17 0.95 -10.51
C PRO A 119 16.32 1.97 -10.50
N ALA A 120 16.04 3.20 -10.05
CA ALA A 120 17.11 4.15 -9.80
C ALA A 120 18.17 3.54 -8.86
N PRO A 121 19.48 3.70 -9.11
CA PRO A 121 20.52 3.14 -8.25
C PRO A 121 20.28 3.50 -6.79
N ILE A 122 20.30 2.52 -5.90
CA ILE A 122 19.91 2.73 -4.49
C ILE A 122 20.83 3.75 -3.81
N GLU A 123 22.11 3.79 -4.18
CA GLU A 123 23.09 4.73 -3.66
C GLU A 123 22.72 6.19 -3.99
N GLU A 124 22.18 6.44 -5.20
CA GLU A 124 21.68 7.76 -5.60
C GLU A 124 20.44 8.15 -4.79
N VAL A 125 19.52 7.21 -4.59
CA VAL A 125 18.29 7.45 -3.82
C VAL A 125 18.62 7.70 -2.35
N VAL A 126 19.51 6.92 -1.75
CA VAL A 126 19.98 7.09 -0.37
C VAL A 126 20.68 8.44 -0.19
N ALA A 127 21.54 8.85 -1.12
CA ALA A 127 22.19 10.16 -1.09
C ALA A 127 21.14 11.30 -1.16
N ALA A 128 20.11 11.13 -1.98
CA ALA A 128 19.03 12.09 -2.09
C ALA A 128 18.18 12.16 -0.82
N ILE A 129 17.87 11.04 -0.17
CA ILE A 129 17.16 11.01 1.10
C ILE A 129 17.94 11.78 2.17
N LYS A 130 19.25 11.52 2.29
CA LYS A 130 20.13 12.22 3.26
C LYS A 130 20.18 13.74 3.02
N SER A 131 20.24 14.14 1.76
CA SER A 131 20.33 15.56 1.38
C SER A 131 19.00 16.30 1.50
N LYS A 132 17.92 15.72 0.94
CA LYS A 132 16.61 16.37 0.85
C LYS A 132 15.77 16.21 2.11
N LYS A 133 16.09 15.21 2.94
CA LYS A 133 15.39 14.85 4.18
C LYS A 133 13.87 14.76 3.97
N PRO A 134 13.38 13.87 3.07
CA PRO A 134 11.95 13.69 2.89
C PRO A 134 11.31 13.16 4.17
N ASP A 135 10.15 13.67 4.51
CA ASP A 135 9.33 13.15 5.60
C ASP A 135 8.72 11.78 5.24
N VAL A 136 8.48 11.52 3.94
CA VAL A 136 7.91 10.26 3.46
C VAL A 136 8.54 9.80 2.15
N VAL A 137 8.95 8.53 2.08
CA VAL A 137 9.44 7.86 0.87
C VAL A 137 8.41 6.84 0.40
N PHE A 138 8.09 6.86 -0.89
CA PHE A 138 7.14 5.95 -1.54
C PHE A 138 7.85 5.09 -2.58
N ALA A 139 7.61 3.79 -2.57
CA ALA A 139 8.13 2.87 -3.59
C ALA A 139 7.12 1.75 -3.94
N PRO A 140 7.11 1.24 -5.17
CA PRO A 140 6.42 0.00 -5.51
C PRO A 140 7.29 -1.21 -5.17
N HIS A 141 6.78 -2.18 -4.40
CA HIS A 141 7.47 -3.46 -4.25
C HIS A 141 7.55 -4.17 -5.60
N VAL A 142 6.41 -4.28 -6.28
CA VAL A 142 6.32 -4.76 -7.67
C VAL A 142 5.61 -3.71 -8.51
N GLU A 143 6.28 -3.17 -9.52
CA GLU A 143 5.68 -2.29 -10.51
C GLU A 143 5.04 -3.10 -11.62
N THR A 144 3.70 -3.06 -11.71
CA THR A 144 2.94 -3.87 -12.66
C THR A 144 3.25 -3.50 -14.11
N SER A 145 3.44 -2.21 -14.42
CA SER A 145 3.59 -1.79 -15.82
C SER A 145 4.93 -2.16 -16.44
N SER A 146 5.98 -2.35 -15.63
CA SER A 146 7.33 -2.66 -16.09
C SER A 146 7.82 -4.04 -15.65
N GLY A 147 7.02 -4.77 -14.83
CA GLY A 147 7.39 -6.09 -14.32
C GLY A 147 8.57 -6.06 -13.35
N MET A 148 8.81 -4.91 -12.70
CA MET A 148 10.00 -4.66 -11.91
C MET A 148 9.75 -4.89 -10.42
N LEU A 149 10.56 -5.75 -9.81
CA LEU A 149 10.60 -6.02 -8.37
C LEU A 149 11.73 -5.20 -7.72
N LEU A 150 11.47 -4.56 -6.59
CA LEU A 150 12.52 -4.04 -5.71
C LEU A 150 13.01 -5.16 -4.78
N PRO A 151 14.30 -5.53 -4.82
CA PRO A 151 14.83 -6.59 -3.96
C PRO A 151 14.95 -6.16 -2.50
N ASP A 152 15.00 -7.13 -1.58
CA ASP A 152 15.00 -6.89 -0.14
C ASP A 152 16.13 -5.95 0.33
N ASP A 153 17.33 -6.05 -0.27
CA ASP A 153 18.44 -5.17 0.07
C ASP A 153 18.18 -3.70 -0.32
N TYR A 154 17.46 -3.49 -1.43
CA TYR A 154 17.01 -2.17 -1.85
C TYR A 154 16.00 -1.59 -0.86
N LEU A 155 15.01 -2.39 -0.47
CA LEU A 155 14.00 -1.99 0.51
C LEU A 155 14.64 -1.63 1.85
N ARG A 156 15.57 -2.47 2.34
CA ARG A 156 16.27 -2.22 3.60
C ARG A 156 17.07 -0.93 3.57
N LYS A 157 17.84 -0.69 2.50
CA LYS A 157 18.62 0.54 2.33
C LYS A 157 17.73 1.78 2.24
N LEU A 158 16.56 1.69 1.61
CA LEU A 158 15.57 2.78 1.59
C LEU A 158 15.06 3.09 3.00
N ALA A 159 14.64 2.07 3.73
CA ALA A 159 14.13 2.18 5.10
C ALA A 159 15.18 2.82 6.02
N ASP A 160 16.39 2.28 6.04
CA ASP A 160 17.49 2.80 6.86
C ASP A 160 17.80 4.28 6.55
N ALA A 161 17.78 4.65 5.27
CA ALA A 161 18.05 6.02 4.87
C ALA A 161 16.94 7.00 5.30
N VAL A 162 15.66 6.61 5.17
CA VAL A 162 14.55 7.50 5.54
C VAL A 162 14.38 7.59 7.05
N HIS A 163 14.57 6.49 7.78
CA HIS A 163 14.58 6.49 9.24
C HIS A 163 15.72 7.34 9.81
N ALA A 164 16.91 7.32 9.19
CA ALA A 164 18.04 8.15 9.59
C ALA A 164 17.77 9.67 9.47
N VAL A 165 16.79 10.08 8.65
CA VAL A 165 16.34 11.47 8.55
C VAL A 165 14.99 11.73 9.25
N GLY A 166 14.47 10.73 9.98
CA GLY A 166 13.23 10.81 10.76
C GLY A 166 11.94 10.73 9.94
N GLY A 167 12.00 10.25 8.69
CA GLY A 167 10.83 10.06 7.84
C GLY A 167 10.26 8.65 7.88
N LEU A 168 9.20 8.43 7.10
CA LEU A 168 8.49 7.14 6.98
C LEU A 168 8.71 6.49 5.62
N PHE A 169 8.73 5.16 5.59
CA PHE A 169 8.76 4.35 4.38
C PHE A 169 7.39 3.73 4.06
N VAL A 170 6.83 4.10 2.91
CA VAL A 170 5.59 3.55 2.35
C VAL A 170 5.91 2.64 1.16
N LEU A 171 5.46 1.40 1.25
CA LEU A 171 5.63 0.38 0.22
C LEU A 171 4.29 -0.06 -0.37
N ASP A 172 4.12 0.11 -1.68
CA ASP A 172 2.99 -0.44 -2.43
C ASP A 172 3.26 -1.92 -2.77
N CYS A 173 2.53 -2.81 -2.10
CA CYS A 173 2.56 -4.26 -2.29
C CYS A 173 1.31 -4.81 -2.98
N ILE A 174 0.51 -3.96 -3.65
CA ILE A 174 -0.74 -4.38 -4.32
C ILE A 174 -0.43 -5.48 -5.34
N ALA A 175 0.68 -5.35 -6.08
CA ALA A 175 1.07 -6.29 -7.14
C ALA A 175 2.08 -7.37 -6.70
N SER A 176 2.37 -7.52 -5.41
CA SER A 176 3.43 -8.42 -4.93
C SER A 176 3.09 -9.91 -5.05
N GLY A 177 1.82 -10.25 -5.30
CA GLY A 177 1.40 -11.64 -5.34
C GLY A 177 1.64 -12.33 -4.00
N THR A 178 2.30 -13.49 -4.02
CA THR A 178 2.68 -14.25 -2.83
C THR A 178 4.14 -14.00 -2.40
N ILE A 179 4.77 -12.93 -2.90
CA ILE A 179 6.08 -12.47 -2.43
C ILE A 179 5.83 -11.64 -1.16
N TRP A 180 5.72 -12.33 -0.03
CA TRP A 180 5.40 -11.73 1.25
C TRP A 180 6.52 -10.82 1.74
N VAL A 181 6.17 -9.63 2.22
CA VAL A 181 7.10 -8.67 2.81
C VAL A 181 6.88 -8.66 4.31
N ASP A 182 7.92 -8.97 5.07
CA ASP A 182 7.95 -8.74 6.51
C ASP A 182 8.29 -7.27 6.79
N MET A 183 7.33 -6.51 7.34
CA MET A 183 7.48 -5.07 7.59
C MET A 183 8.60 -4.76 8.59
N GLN A 184 8.82 -5.60 9.60
CA GLN A 184 9.85 -5.37 10.62
C GLN A 184 11.25 -5.61 10.05
N VAL A 185 11.42 -6.67 9.26
CA VAL A 185 12.71 -7.01 8.62
C VAL A 185 13.08 -5.98 7.56
N SER A 186 12.14 -5.64 6.69
CA SER A 186 12.34 -4.67 5.60
C SER A 186 12.39 -3.21 6.07
N GLY A 187 11.86 -2.91 7.26
CA GLY A 187 11.76 -1.55 7.79
C GLY A 187 10.64 -0.72 7.16
N VAL A 188 9.62 -1.36 6.59
CA VAL A 188 8.46 -0.70 6.01
C VAL A 188 7.52 -0.23 7.11
N ASP A 189 7.18 1.06 7.11
CA ASP A 189 6.25 1.64 8.10
C ASP A 189 4.79 1.49 7.66
N VAL A 190 4.53 1.60 6.35
CA VAL A 190 3.18 1.44 5.77
C VAL A 190 3.25 0.54 4.54
N LEU A 191 2.56 -0.60 4.60
CA LEU A 191 2.40 -1.52 3.47
C LEU A 191 0.97 -1.45 2.94
N ILE A 192 0.82 -1.35 1.61
CA ILE A 192 -0.49 -1.31 0.94
C ILE A 192 -0.70 -2.59 0.15
N SER A 193 -1.84 -3.26 0.33
CA SER A 193 -2.23 -4.45 -0.42
C SER A 193 -3.66 -4.33 -0.95
N ALA A 194 -4.12 -5.30 -1.73
CA ALA A 194 -5.49 -5.36 -2.24
C ALA A 194 -5.95 -6.81 -2.47
N PRO A 195 -7.25 -7.12 -2.28
CA PRO A 195 -7.76 -8.50 -2.29
C PRO A 195 -7.68 -9.19 -3.67
N GLN A 196 -7.79 -8.44 -4.77
CA GLN A 196 -8.04 -8.95 -6.12
C GLN A 196 -6.82 -9.40 -6.92
N LYS A 197 -5.62 -9.39 -6.30
CA LYS A 197 -4.41 -9.92 -6.93
C LYS A 197 -3.92 -11.16 -6.20
N GLY A 198 -2.85 -11.06 -5.42
CA GLY A 198 -2.25 -12.21 -4.73
C GLY A 198 -3.21 -12.94 -3.79
N TRP A 199 -4.16 -12.21 -3.19
CA TRP A 199 -5.13 -12.74 -2.24
C TRP A 199 -6.35 -13.44 -2.87
N SER A 200 -6.53 -13.33 -4.19
CA SER A 200 -7.59 -14.03 -4.95
C SER A 200 -9.02 -13.85 -4.38
N ALA A 201 -9.33 -12.65 -3.88
CA ALA A 201 -10.66 -12.23 -3.45
C ALA A 201 -11.20 -11.10 -4.35
N SER A 202 -12.49 -10.74 -4.23
CA SER A 202 -13.14 -9.71 -5.07
C SER A 202 -13.61 -8.51 -4.27
#